data_AF-A0A7S0UGP2-F1
#
_entry.id   AF-A0A7S0UGP2-F1
#
_cell.length_a   1.000
_cell.length_b   1.000
_cell.length_c   1.000
_cell.angle_alpha   90.00
_cell.angle_beta   90.00
_cell.angle_gamma   90.00
#
_symmetry.space_group_name_H-M   'P 1'
#
loop_
_entity.id
_entity.type
_entity.pdbx_description
1 polymer ?
#
loop_
_entity_poly.entity_id
_entity_poly.type
_entity_poly.pdbx_seq_one_letter_code
_entity_poly.pdbx_strand_id
1 'polypeptide(L)'
;QFSVILDDNVIAQVAKKPPSFLPSFRYVGPRLNQGDNTLILGDCAHTVKPYFGLGANSALEDVAIFSDCIDDANNNMVEAVHEFSKRRAKDSETLVRISRDLDRPGFIGAITFIIPIILDSIFNKINPKLFAPNIISMLQRDDMTFNQVARRKRIDRIAQLTIIGSFLSGAAWTAKKIVFLAANALGRRPSTVAGALVATIVGVLFSKKTFQLINPN
;
A
#
# COMPACT_ATOMS: atom_id res chain seq x y z
N GLN A 1 -21.21 22.84 18.40
CA GLN A 1 -19.98 23.64 18.54
C GLN A 1 -19.79 24.66 17.41
N PHE A 2 -20.21 24.40 16.17
CA PHE A 2 -20.08 25.37 15.06
C PHE A 2 -21.24 26.37 14.90
N SER A 3 -22.38 26.17 15.59
CA SER A 3 -23.59 27.00 15.41
C SER A 3 -23.49 28.43 15.96
N VAL A 4 -22.49 28.72 16.80
CA VAL A 4 -22.27 30.08 17.34
C VAL A 4 -21.47 30.95 16.36
N ILE A 5 -20.79 30.34 15.38
CA ILE A 5 -19.89 31.02 14.44
C ILE A 5 -20.53 31.17 13.04
N LEU A 6 -21.55 30.36 12.73
CA LEU A 6 -22.20 30.35 11.42
C LEU A 6 -23.66 30.74 11.59
N ASP A 7 -24.02 31.95 11.15
CA ASP A 7 -25.40 32.39 11.11
C ASP A 7 -26.22 31.63 10.04
N ASP A 8 -27.55 31.71 10.14
CA ASP A 8 -28.47 31.03 9.22
C ASP A 8 -28.28 31.47 7.76
N ASN A 9 -27.82 32.70 7.52
CA ASN A 9 -27.53 33.18 6.18
C ASN A 9 -26.29 32.51 5.58
N VAL A 10 -25.23 32.32 6.38
CA VAL A 10 -24.01 31.60 5.99
C VAL A 10 -24.33 30.14 5.71
N ILE A 11 -25.15 29.50 6.55
CA ILE A 11 -25.60 28.12 6.30
C ILE A 11 -26.41 28.03 5.01
N ALA A 12 -27.36 28.96 4.78
CA ALA A 12 -28.15 29.00 3.56
C ALA A 12 -27.29 29.23 2.30
N GLN A 13 -26.20 29.99 2.39
CA GLN A 13 -25.25 30.16 1.30
C GLN A 13 -24.38 28.92 1.06
N VAL A 14 -23.90 28.27 2.12
CA VAL A 14 -23.11 27.03 2.01
C VAL A 14 -23.96 25.90 1.42
N ALA A 15 -25.22 25.78 1.83
CA ALA A 15 -26.16 24.78 1.30
C ALA A 15 -26.44 24.95 -0.20
N LYS A 16 -26.30 26.17 -0.75
CA LYS A 16 -26.43 26.45 -2.18
C LYS A 16 -25.17 26.13 -2.98
N LYS A 17 -24.03 25.84 -2.34
CA LYS A 17 -22.79 25.53 -3.05
C LYS A 17 -22.90 24.16 -3.74
N PRO A 18 -22.36 24.02 -4.96
CA PRO A 18 -22.30 22.71 -5.61
C PRO A 18 -21.45 21.73 -4.78
N PRO A 19 -21.69 20.42 -4.93
CA PRO A 19 -20.88 19.40 -4.26
C PRO A 19 -19.40 19.58 -4.59
N SER A 20 -18.54 19.50 -3.56
CA SER A 20 -17.11 19.45 -3.75
C SER A 20 -16.69 18.03 -4.12
N PHE A 21 -16.04 17.86 -5.26
CA PHE A 21 -15.50 16.57 -5.68
C PHE A 21 -14.12 16.35 -5.09
N LEU A 22 -13.78 15.10 -4.82
CA LEU A 22 -12.42 14.74 -4.42
C LEU A 22 -11.43 15.15 -5.52
N PRO A 23 -10.25 15.67 -5.15
CA PRO A 23 -9.25 16.06 -6.13
C PRO A 23 -8.75 14.83 -6.90
N SER A 24 -8.35 15.06 -8.15
CA SER A 24 -7.64 14.07 -8.96
C SER A 24 -6.20 13.91 -8.48
N PHE A 25 -5.66 12.70 -8.54
CA PHE A 25 -4.23 12.47 -8.34
C PHE A 25 -3.40 13.12 -9.44
N ARG A 26 -2.55 14.09 -9.09
CA ARG A 26 -1.69 14.80 -10.05
C ARG A 26 -0.27 14.92 -9.53
N TYR A 27 0.70 14.86 -10.44
CA TYR A 27 2.11 15.11 -10.19
C TYR A 27 2.71 15.83 -11.40
N VAL A 28 3.48 16.90 -11.19
CA VAL A 28 3.93 17.80 -12.27
C VAL A 28 5.34 17.53 -12.79
N GLY A 29 6.07 16.57 -12.18
CA GLY A 29 7.48 16.37 -12.47
C GLY A 29 7.81 15.81 -13.87
N PRO A 30 9.09 15.49 -14.12
CA PRO A 30 10.12 15.12 -13.16
C PRO A 30 10.88 16.28 -12.51
N ARG A 31 10.66 17.52 -12.93
CA ARG A 31 11.24 18.72 -12.30
C ARG A 31 10.15 19.56 -11.66
N LEU A 32 10.42 20.09 -10.47
CA LEU A 32 9.50 20.94 -9.71
C LEU A 32 9.81 22.43 -9.87
N ASN A 33 10.83 22.77 -10.65
CA ASN A 33 11.19 24.14 -10.99
C ASN A 33 11.07 24.40 -12.50
N GLN A 34 10.84 25.66 -12.86
CA GLN A 34 10.89 26.17 -14.22
C GLN A 34 12.02 27.21 -14.31
N GLY A 35 13.11 26.85 -14.98
CA GLY A 35 14.32 27.66 -15.00
C GLY A 35 14.89 27.86 -13.58
N ASP A 36 15.41 29.05 -13.33
CA ASP A 36 16.19 29.37 -12.14
C ASP A 36 15.40 30.16 -11.08
N ASN A 37 14.18 30.59 -11.42
CA ASN A 37 13.44 31.60 -10.65
C ASN A 37 12.01 31.17 -10.28
N THR A 38 11.57 29.99 -10.70
CA THR A 38 10.20 29.52 -10.45
C THR A 38 10.24 28.13 -9.84
N LEU A 39 9.55 27.96 -8.71
CA LEU A 39 9.46 26.70 -7.97
C LEU A 39 7.99 26.39 -7.66
N ILE A 40 7.62 25.10 -7.73
CA ILE A 40 6.28 24.60 -7.43
C ILE A 40 6.36 23.66 -6.22
N LEU A 41 5.45 23.87 -5.26
CA LEU A 41 5.37 23.19 -3.98
C LEU A 41 3.93 22.74 -3.70
N GLY A 42 3.74 21.79 -2.78
CA GLY A 42 2.44 21.37 -2.25
C GLY A 42 1.49 20.84 -3.31
N ASP A 43 0.19 21.14 -3.18
CA ASP A 43 -0.87 20.65 -4.07
C ASP A 43 -0.65 21.01 -5.55
N CYS A 44 0.08 22.10 -5.84
CA CYS A 44 0.46 22.47 -7.20
C CYS A 44 1.48 21.48 -7.79
N ALA A 45 2.34 20.87 -6.98
CA ALA A 45 3.34 19.89 -7.41
C ALA A 45 2.81 18.45 -7.33
N HIS A 46 2.07 18.12 -6.28
CA HIS A 46 1.54 16.79 -6.01
C HIS A 46 0.16 16.86 -5.34
N THR A 47 -0.89 16.55 -6.07
CA THR A 47 -2.26 16.51 -5.54
C THR A 47 -2.63 15.08 -5.18
N VAL A 48 -3.10 14.87 -3.94
CA VAL A 48 -3.59 13.56 -3.44
C VAL A 48 -4.97 13.67 -2.82
N LYS A 49 -5.66 12.54 -2.69
CA LYS A 49 -6.95 12.47 -1.97
C LYS A 49 -6.73 12.50 -0.45
N PRO A 50 -7.68 13.04 0.34
CA PRO A 50 -7.53 13.26 1.78
C PRO A 50 -7.74 11.99 2.63
N TYR A 51 -7.35 10.80 2.15
CA TYR A 51 -7.59 9.55 2.86
C TYR A 51 -6.73 9.38 4.12
N PHE A 52 -5.48 9.88 4.08
CA PHE A 52 -4.49 9.70 5.14
C PHE A 52 -3.99 11.02 5.73
N GLY A 53 -4.60 12.15 5.35
CA GLY A 53 -4.17 13.48 5.80
C GLY A 53 -2.77 13.90 5.33
N LEU A 54 -2.20 13.22 4.32
CA LEU A 54 -0.82 13.47 3.90
C LEU A 54 -0.66 14.70 2.99
N GLY A 55 -1.69 15.19 2.33
CA GLY A 55 -1.56 16.33 1.39
C GLY A 55 -0.98 17.57 2.07
N ALA A 56 -1.60 18.02 3.17
CA ALA A 56 -1.12 19.17 3.93
C ALA A 56 0.25 18.91 4.58
N ASN A 57 0.45 17.72 5.17
CA ASN A 57 1.73 17.37 5.80
C ASN A 57 2.88 17.37 4.79
N SER A 58 2.68 16.79 3.61
CA SER A 58 3.67 16.77 2.53
C SER A 58 3.91 18.15 1.92
N ALA A 59 2.90 19.02 1.88
CA ALA A 59 3.10 20.41 1.46
C ALA A 59 3.93 21.21 2.48
N LEU A 60 3.74 20.98 3.78
CA LEU A 60 4.58 21.59 4.83
C LEU A 60 6.01 21.04 4.79
N GLU A 61 6.16 19.73 4.55
CA GLU A 61 7.46 19.09 4.34
C GLU A 61 8.21 19.69 3.14
N ASP A 62 7.52 20.03 2.04
CA ASP A 62 8.15 20.72 0.91
C ASP A 62 8.76 22.06 1.31
N VAL A 63 8.07 22.84 2.14
CA VAL A 63 8.57 24.14 2.63
C VAL A 63 9.81 23.95 3.49
N ALA A 64 9.80 22.96 4.38
CA ALA A 64 10.96 22.64 5.22
C ALA A 64 12.17 22.20 4.37
N ILE A 65 11.96 21.27 3.44
CA ILE A 65 13.03 20.80 2.53
C ILE A 65 13.58 21.96 1.69
N PHE A 66 12.73 22.87 1.22
CA PHE A 66 13.19 24.02 0.45
C PHE A 66 14.00 25.01 1.30
N SER A 67 13.61 25.21 2.57
CA SER A 67 14.41 25.98 3.54
C SER A 67 15.81 25.37 3.68
N ASP A 68 15.90 24.04 3.88
CA ASP A 68 17.18 23.35 3.97
C ASP A 68 18.01 23.50 2.68
N CYS A 69 17.37 23.48 1.51
CA CYS A 69 18.05 23.71 0.23
C CYS A 69 18.62 25.13 0.10
N ILE A 70 17.94 26.15 0.65
CA ILE A 70 18.43 27.53 0.66
C ILE A 70 19.67 27.64 1.55
N ASP A 71 19.62 27.02 2.74
CA ASP A 71 20.72 27.01 3.69
C ASP A 71 21.94 26.27 3.12
N ASP A 72 21.75 25.07 2.57
CA ASP A 72 22.80 24.26 1.95
C ASP A 72 23.45 24.97 0.74
N ALA A 73 22.68 25.78 0.02
CA ALA A 73 23.14 26.56 -1.12
C ALA A 73 23.74 27.93 -0.73
N ASN A 74 23.96 28.21 0.57
CA ASN A 74 24.46 29.50 1.06
C ASN A 74 23.65 30.71 0.53
N ASN A 75 22.32 30.61 0.54
CA ASN A 75 21.38 31.59 -0.02
C ASN A 75 21.44 31.79 -1.55
N ASN A 76 22.12 30.91 -2.30
CA ASN A 76 22.04 30.91 -3.76
C ASN A 76 20.70 30.31 -4.21
N MET A 77 19.74 31.18 -4.51
CA MET A 77 18.37 30.77 -4.87
C MET A 77 18.32 29.88 -6.12
N VAL A 78 19.18 30.13 -7.12
CA VAL A 78 19.23 29.34 -8.36
C VAL A 78 19.61 27.90 -8.03
N GLU A 79 20.66 27.73 -7.23
CA GLU A 79 21.08 26.41 -6.78
C GLU A 79 20.04 25.73 -5.89
N ALA A 80 19.44 26.48 -4.96
CA ALA A 80 18.41 25.98 -4.06
C ALA A 80 17.18 25.41 -4.81
N VAL A 81 16.67 26.09 -5.85
CA VAL A 81 15.50 25.57 -6.62
C VAL A 81 15.83 24.29 -7.38
N HIS A 82 17.05 24.17 -7.92
CA HIS A 82 17.49 22.95 -8.61
C HIS A 82 17.72 21.81 -7.62
N GLU A 83 18.32 22.08 -6.46
CA GLU A 83 18.52 21.09 -5.40
C GLU A 83 17.20 20.59 -4.81
N PHE A 84 16.24 21.48 -4.56
CA PHE A 84 14.90 21.09 -4.12
C PHE A 84 14.25 20.14 -5.12
N SER A 85 14.28 20.48 -6.42
CA SER A 85 13.72 19.61 -7.44
C SER A 85 14.40 18.24 -7.47
N LYS A 86 15.72 18.16 -7.26
CA LYS A 86 16.44 16.88 -7.19
C LYS A 86 16.02 16.05 -5.98
N ARG A 87 15.91 16.68 -4.80
CA ARG A 87 15.56 16.01 -3.54
C ARG A 87 14.11 15.55 -3.52
N ARG A 88 13.18 16.40 -3.95
CA ARG A 88 11.74 16.22 -3.67
C ARG A 88 10.93 15.60 -4.80
N ALA A 89 11.31 15.78 -6.07
CA ALA A 89 10.53 15.32 -7.22
C ALA A 89 10.17 13.82 -7.13
N LYS A 90 11.17 12.97 -6.90
CA LYS A 90 10.93 11.52 -6.85
C LYS A 90 10.01 11.13 -5.70
N ASP A 91 10.11 11.85 -4.60
CA ASP A 91 9.34 11.56 -3.39
C ASP A 91 7.88 11.97 -3.54
N SER A 92 7.64 13.15 -4.12
CA SER A 92 6.32 13.62 -4.54
C SER A 92 5.65 12.66 -5.54
N GLU A 93 6.39 12.15 -6.53
CA GLU A 93 5.91 11.13 -7.46
C GLU A 93 5.46 9.86 -6.71
N THR A 94 6.29 9.41 -5.76
CA THR A 94 6.00 8.20 -4.99
C THR A 94 4.81 8.39 -4.04
N LEU A 95 4.66 9.55 -3.41
CA LEU A 95 3.48 9.90 -2.61
C LEU A 95 2.20 9.76 -3.45
N VAL A 96 2.16 10.38 -4.63
CA VAL A 96 1.00 10.34 -5.53
C VAL A 96 0.71 8.92 -6.02
N ARG A 97 1.76 8.15 -6.35
CA ARG A 97 1.62 6.76 -6.76
C ARG A 97 1.05 5.90 -5.62
N ILE A 98 1.63 5.99 -4.43
CA ILE A 98 1.14 5.28 -3.25
C ILE A 98 -0.33 5.63 -3.06
N SER A 99 -0.68 6.92 -2.96
CA SER A 99 -2.06 7.37 -2.75
C SER A 99 -3.05 6.85 -3.82
N ARG A 100 -2.63 6.81 -5.09
CA ARG A 100 -3.43 6.24 -6.19
C ARG A 100 -3.62 4.73 -6.06
N ASP A 101 -2.59 4.00 -5.62
CA ASP A 101 -2.67 2.55 -5.45
C ASP A 101 -3.69 2.15 -4.37
N LEU A 102 -3.91 3.03 -3.38
CA LEU A 102 -4.88 2.89 -2.29
C LEU A 102 -6.32 3.05 -2.76
N ASP A 103 -6.53 3.86 -3.80
CA ASP A 103 -7.85 4.24 -4.31
C ASP A 103 -8.39 3.30 -5.39
N ARG A 104 -7.66 2.21 -5.71
CA ARG A 104 -8.10 1.26 -6.74
C ARG A 104 -9.36 0.51 -6.31
N PRO A 105 -10.43 0.51 -7.11
CA PRO A 105 -11.66 -0.19 -6.75
C PRO A 105 -11.56 -1.71 -6.95
N GLY A 106 -12.43 -2.44 -6.24
CA GLY A 106 -12.69 -3.85 -6.46
C GLY A 106 -11.53 -4.79 -6.14
N PHE A 107 -11.49 -5.91 -6.85
CA PHE A 107 -10.51 -6.98 -6.63
C PHE A 107 -9.06 -6.53 -6.83
N ILE A 108 -8.84 -5.57 -7.73
CA ILE A 108 -7.50 -5.00 -7.96
C ILE A 108 -7.01 -4.30 -6.69
N GLY A 109 -7.82 -3.44 -6.08
CA GLY A 109 -7.47 -2.79 -4.81
C GLY A 109 -7.24 -3.79 -3.68
N ALA A 110 -8.03 -4.87 -3.63
CA ALA A 110 -7.83 -5.93 -2.65
C ALA A 110 -6.44 -6.59 -2.79
N ILE A 111 -6.01 -6.92 -4.01
CA ILE A 111 -4.68 -7.52 -4.25
C ILE A 111 -3.56 -6.50 -4.06
N THR A 112 -3.71 -5.27 -4.55
CA THR A 112 -2.60 -4.30 -4.54
C THR A 112 -2.40 -3.61 -3.19
N PHE A 113 -3.41 -3.62 -2.32
CA PHE A 113 -3.35 -2.88 -1.06
C PHE A 113 -3.82 -3.68 0.17
N ILE A 114 -5.03 -4.24 0.14
CA ILE A 114 -5.61 -4.89 1.33
C ILE A 114 -4.80 -6.13 1.74
N ILE A 115 -4.53 -7.03 0.80
CA ILE A 115 -3.73 -8.23 1.04
C ILE A 115 -2.32 -7.87 1.52
N PRO A 116 -1.58 -6.96 0.86
CA PRO A 116 -0.29 -6.48 1.37
C PRO A 116 -0.31 -5.95 2.80
N ILE A 117 -1.34 -5.20 3.21
CA ILE A 117 -1.47 -4.74 4.62
C ILE A 117 -1.64 -5.92 5.56
N ILE A 118 -2.53 -6.85 5.24
CA ILE A 118 -2.78 -8.02 6.09
C ILE A 118 -1.47 -8.82 6.24
N LEU A 119 -0.76 -9.05 5.14
CA LEU A 119 0.53 -9.72 5.16
C LEU A 119 1.58 -8.90 5.93
N ASP A 120 1.63 -7.58 5.80
CA ASP A 120 2.50 -6.72 6.60
C ASP A 120 2.26 -6.94 8.09
N SER A 121 1.00 -6.87 8.52
CA SER A 121 0.62 -7.05 9.92
C SER A 121 0.95 -8.44 10.45
N ILE A 122 0.72 -9.51 9.69
CA ILE A 122 1.05 -10.88 10.11
C ILE A 122 2.56 -11.05 10.25
N PHE A 123 3.34 -10.69 9.22
CA PHE A 123 4.79 -10.91 9.21
C PHE A 123 5.52 -10.00 10.20
N ASN A 124 5.06 -8.75 10.37
CA ASN A 124 5.59 -7.84 11.39
C ASN A 124 5.31 -8.38 12.80
N LYS A 125 4.13 -8.98 13.05
CA LYS A 125 3.82 -9.62 14.34
C LYS A 125 4.70 -10.84 14.63
N ILE A 126 5.04 -11.62 13.59
CA ILE A 126 5.91 -12.79 13.71
C ILE A 126 7.37 -12.40 13.96
N ASN A 127 7.89 -11.45 13.18
CA ASN A 127 9.28 -10.99 13.32
C ASN A 127 9.41 -9.49 12.99
N PRO A 128 9.23 -8.60 13.98
CA PRO A 128 9.29 -7.15 13.77
C PRO A 128 10.71 -6.64 13.47
N LYS A 129 11.76 -7.43 13.75
CA LYS A 129 13.13 -7.08 13.38
C LYS A 129 13.39 -7.25 11.88
N LEU A 130 12.67 -8.18 11.24
CA LEU A 130 12.85 -8.48 9.83
C LEU A 130 11.83 -7.76 8.93
N PHE A 131 10.58 -7.63 9.38
CA PHE A 131 9.49 -7.04 8.57
C PHE A 131 9.04 -5.69 9.13
N ALA A 132 8.96 -4.68 8.26
CA ALA A 132 8.51 -3.37 8.68
C ALA A 132 6.99 -3.37 8.96
N PRO A 133 6.50 -2.46 9.82
CA PRO A 133 5.07 -2.22 10.03
C PRO A 133 4.32 -1.94 8.73
N ASN A 134 2.99 -1.99 8.73
CA ASN A 134 2.20 -1.76 7.52
C ASN A 134 2.47 -0.38 6.90
N ILE A 135 2.24 -0.25 5.60
CA ILE A 135 2.53 0.98 4.86
C ILE A 135 1.85 2.22 5.47
N ILE A 136 0.61 2.13 5.96
CA ILE A 136 -0.11 3.27 6.55
C ILE A 136 0.64 3.81 7.76
N SER A 137 1.08 2.93 8.67
CA SER A 137 1.86 3.33 9.84
C SER A 137 3.22 3.90 9.49
N MET A 138 3.84 3.44 8.39
CA MET A 138 5.12 3.99 7.92
C MET A 138 4.95 5.38 7.31
N LEU A 139 3.84 5.66 6.63
CA LEU A 139 3.57 6.98 6.03
C LEU A 139 3.31 8.08 7.07
N GLN A 140 3.06 7.71 8.33
CA GLN A 140 2.84 8.64 9.44
C GLN A 140 4.14 8.98 10.18
N ARG A 141 5.27 8.38 9.80
CA ARG A 141 6.58 8.66 10.39
C ARG A 141 7.27 9.79 9.66
N ASP A 142 8.03 10.60 10.39
CA ASP A 142 8.83 11.72 9.91
C ASP A 142 10.27 11.33 9.53
N ASP A 143 10.73 10.16 9.96
CA ASP A 143 12.10 9.69 9.75
C ASP A 143 12.31 8.95 8.41
N MET A 144 11.28 8.86 7.56
CA MET A 144 11.33 8.12 6.30
C MET A 144 10.68 8.89 5.15
N THR A 145 11.37 8.97 4.02
CA THR A 145 10.79 9.51 2.79
C THR A 145 9.81 8.51 2.15
N PHE A 146 8.86 9.00 1.35
CA PHE A 146 7.91 8.13 0.64
C PHE A 146 8.61 7.09 -0.24
N ASN A 147 9.73 7.46 -0.86
CA ASN A 147 10.59 6.58 -1.63
C ASN A 147 11.21 5.46 -0.79
N GLN A 148 11.71 5.79 0.41
CA GLN A 148 12.27 4.80 1.32
C GLN A 148 11.19 3.82 1.78
N VAL A 149 9.99 4.31 2.10
CA VAL A 149 8.83 3.46 2.43
C VAL A 149 8.51 2.51 1.27
N ALA A 150 8.38 3.03 0.04
CA ALA A 150 8.09 2.21 -1.13
C ALA A 150 9.18 1.15 -1.40
N ARG A 151 10.46 1.52 -1.28
CA ARG A 151 11.58 0.60 -1.44
C ARG A 151 11.56 -0.49 -0.36
N ARG A 152 11.33 -0.10 0.90
CA ARG A 152 11.26 -1.06 2.01
C ARG A 152 10.12 -2.05 1.80
N LYS A 153 8.95 -1.56 1.40
CA LYS A 153 7.78 -2.42 1.13
C LYS A 153 8.01 -3.39 -0.02
N ARG A 154 8.74 -2.98 -1.06
CA ARG A 154 9.13 -3.88 -2.16
C ARG A 154 10.02 -5.02 -1.67
N ILE A 155 10.99 -4.72 -0.79
CA ILE A 155 11.86 -5.75 -0.18
C ILE A 155 11.05 -6.68 0.70
N ASP A 156 10.17 -6.14 1.56
CA ASP A 156 9.29 -6.96 2.40
C ASP A 156 8.39 -7.87 1.53
N ARG A 157 7.86 -7.38 0.39
CA ARG A 157 7.05 -8.20 -0.53
C ARG A 157 7.85 -9.36 -1.10
N ILE A 158 9.07 -9.10 -1.57
CA ILE A 158 9.95 -10.16 -2.13
C ILE A 158 10.20 -11.22 -1.05
N ALA A 159 10.61 -10.81 0.15
CA ALA A 159 10.90 -11.74 1.24
C ALA A 159 9.65 -12.56 1.63
N GLN A 160 8.48 -11.93 1.73
CA GLN A 160 7.24 -12.63 2.05
C GLN A 160 6.84 -13.63 0.95
N LEU A 161 6.91 -13.24 -0.32
CA LEU A 161 6.61 -14.13 -1.44
C LEU A 161 7.59 -15.30 -1.51
N THR A 162 8.87 -15.07 -1.19
CA THR A 162 9.86 -16.14 -1.06
C THR A 162 9.49 -17.10 0.07
N ILE A 163 9.17 -16.60 1.26
CA ILE A 163 8.80 -17.46 2.41
C ILE A 163 7.54 -18.27 2.11
N ILE A 164 6.49 -17.62 1.59
CA ILE A 164 5.24 -18.28 1.22
C ILE A 164 5.50 -19.31 0.11
N GLY A 165 6.26 -18.94 -0.92
CA GLY A 165 6.61 -19.81 -2.03
C GLY A 165 7.41 -21.04 -1.60
N SER A 166 8.41 -20.86 -0.71
CA SER A 166 9.19 -21.96 -0.14
C SER A 166 8.33 -22.89 0.71
N PHE A 167 7.44 -22.33 1.55
CA PHE A 167 6.53 -23.12 2.37
C PHE A 167 5.56 -23.95 1.51
N LEU A 168 4.91 -23.32 0.53
CA LEU A 168 3.97 -24.01 -0.37
C LEU A 168 4.66 -25.09 -1.20
N SER A 169 5.88 -24.82 -1.69
CA SER A 169 6.66 -25.80 -2.46
C SER A 169 7.07 -26.99 -1.59
N GLY A 170 7.50 -26.75 -0.36
CA GLY A 170 7.81 -27.80 0.61
C GLY A 170 6.58 -28.65 0.95
N ALA A 171 5.43 -28.01 1.20
CA ALA A 171 4.18 -28.71 1.47
C ALA A 171 3.75 -29.59 0.27
N ALA A 172 3.83 -29.06 -0.95
CA ALA A 172 3.51 -29.80 -2.16
C ALA A 172 4.46 -30.99 -2.40
N TRP A 173 5.75 -30.80 -2.16
CA TRP A 173 6.75 -31.88 -2.26
C TRP A 173 6.48 -32.99 -1.24
N THR A 174 6.21 -32.62 0.02
CA THR A 174 5.87 -33.57 1.08
C THR A 174 4.60 -34.34 0.76
N ALA A 175 3.54 -33.66 0.32
CA ALA A 175 2.30 -34.31 -0.12
C ALA A 175 2.55 -35.31 -1.26
N LYS A 176 3.35 -34.93 -2.26
CA LYS A 176 3.72 -35.83 -3.37
C LYS A 176 4.51 -37.04 -2.88
N LYS A 177 5.44 -36.86 -1.94
CA LYS A 177 6.20 -37.97 -1.34
C LYS A 177 5.30 -38.92 -0.54
N ILE A 178 4.36 -38.40 0.25
CA ILE A 178 3.38 -39.22 0.97
C ILE A 178 2.54 -40.06 0.01
N VAL A 179 2.02 -39.45 -1.06
CA VAL A 179 1.24 -40.16 -2.09
C VAL A 179 2.08 -41.25 -2.76
N PHE A 180 3.34 -40.96 -3.09
CA PHE A 180 4.25 -41.92 -3.70
C PHE A 180 4.53 -43.12 -2.78
N LEU A 181 4.83 -42.87 -1.51
CA LEU A 181 5.07 -43.92 -0.52
C LEU A 181 3.83 -44.80 -0.29
N ALA A 182 2.65 -44.17 -0.15
CA ALA A 182 1.39 -44.88 -0.02
C ALA A 182 1.05 -45.73 -1.25
N ALA A 183 1.31 -45.21 -2.45
CA ALA A 183 1.12 -45.94 -3.70
C ALA A 183 2.00 -47.18 -3.80
N ASN A 184 3.28 -47.05 -3.43
CA ASN A 184 4.20 -48.18 -3.40
C ASN A 184 3.78 -49.24 -2.37
N ALA A 185 3.36 -48.83 -1.16
CA ALA A 185 2.89 -49.75 -0.13
C ALA A 185 1.61 -50.50 -0.54
N LEU A 186 0.72 -49.85 -1.30
CA LEU A 186 -0.54 -50.43 -1.77
C LEU A 186 -0.41 -51.18 -3.11
N GLY A 187 0.77 -51.18 -3.75
CA GLY A 187 0.97 -51.74 -5.08
C GLY A 187 0.13 -51.06 -6.17
N ARG A 188 -0.26 -49.80 -5.97
CA ARG A 188 -1.12 -49.02 -6.88
C ARG A 188 -0.34 -47.91 -7.55
N ARG A 189 -0.88 -47.38 -8.66
CA ARG A 189 -0.30 -46.20 -9.32
C ARG A 189 -0.49 -44.95 -8.45
N PRO A 190 0.50 -44.04 -8.36
CA PRO A 190 0.37 -42.80 -7.60
C PRO A 190 -0.84 -41.93 -7.97
N SER A 191 -1.23 -41.91 -9.24
CA SER A 191 -2.41 -41.19 -9.72
C SER A 191 -3.72 -41.71 -9.13
N THR A 192 -3.83 -43.03 -8.94
CA THR A 192 -5.02 -43.67 -8.33
C THR A 192 -5.14 -43.30 -6.86
N VAL A 193 -4.02 -43.30 -6.12
CA VAL A 193 -4.00 -42.93 -4.70
C VAL A 193 -4.25 -41.44 -4.51
N ALA A 194 -3.67 -40.59 -5.35
CA ALA A 194 -3.96 -39.15 -5.35
C ALA A 194 -5.44 -38.88 -5.63
N GLY A 195 -6.01 -39.51 -6.66
CA GLY A 195 -7.43 -39.37 -7.01
C GLY A 195 -8.36 -39.81 -5.87
N ALA A 196 -8.07 -40.92 -5.21
CA ALA A 196 -8.83 -41.41 -4.07
C ALA A 196 -8.76 -40.46 -2.86
N LEU A 197 -7.58 -39.90 -2.56
CA LEU A 197 -7.39 -38.90 -1.50
C LEU A 197 -8.18 -37.62 -1.79
N VAL A 198 -8.10 -37.10 -3.00
CA VAL A 198 -8.85 -35.90 -3.41
C VAL A 198 -10.36 -36.17 -3.33
N ALA A 199 -10.84 -37.31 -3.83
CA ALA A 199 -12.25 -37.68 -3.76
C ALA A 199 -12.74 -37.77 -2.31
N THR A 200 -11.94 -38.33 -1.42
CA THR A 200 -12.26 -38.41 0.02
C THR A 200 -12.34 -37.02 0.65
N ILE A 201 -11.35 -36.16 0.39
CA ILE A 201 -11.34 -34.78 0.93
C ILE A 201 -12.55 -33.99 0.41
N VAL A 202 -12.83 -34.05 -0.89
CA VAL A 202 -13.97 -33.38 -1.49
C VAL A 202 -15.28 -33.92 -0.92
N GLY A 203 -15.42 -35.24 -0.76
CA GLY A 203 -16.59 -35.86 -0.14
C GLY A 203 -16.82 -35.39 1.30
N VAL A 204 -15.76 -35.31 2.11
CA VAL A 204 -15.84 -34.80 3.49
C VAL A 204 -16.22 -33.31 3.53
N LEU A 205 -15.63 -32.49 2.66
CA LEU A 205 -15.96 -31.07 2.56
C LEU A 205 -17.41 -30.86 2.11
N PHE A 206 -17.88 -31.63 1.14
CA PHE A 206 -19.25 -31.57 0.64
C PHE A 206 -20.25 -32.00 1.71
N SER A 207 -19.95 -33.07 2.45
CA SER A 207 -20.74 -33.55 3.59
C SER A 207 -20.80 -32.51 4.71
N LYS A 208 -19.68 -31.88 5.07
CA LYS A 208 -19.67 -30.77 6.05
C LYS A 208 -20.51 -29.58 5.59
N LYS A 209 -20.43 -29.20 4.32
CA LYS A 209 -21.20 -28.08 3.77
C LYS A 209 -22.71 -28.39 3.72
N THR A 210 -23.09 -29.62 3.35
CA THR A 210 -24.50 -30.06 3.40
C THR A 210 -25.02 -30.15 4.83
N PHE A 211 -24.20 -30.62 5.77
CA PHE A 211 -24.57 -30.63 7.19
C PHE A 211 -24.77 -29.23 7.77
N GLN A 212 -23.95 -28.25 7.40
CA GLN A 212 -24.14 -26.84 7.78
C GLN A 212 -25.37 -26.19 7.14
N LEU A 213 -25.77 -26.62 5.94
CA LEU A 213 -27.01 -26.15 5.30
C LEU A 213 -28.28 -26.77 5.92
N ILE A 214 -28.18 -27.99 6.45
CA ILE A 214 -29.30 -28.70 7.09
C ILE A 214 -29.45 -28.31 8.57
N ASN A 215 -28.37 -27.86 9.23
CA ASN A 215 -28.37 -27.38 10.62
C ASN A 215 -27.77 -25.97 10.71
N PRO A 216 -28.53 -24.91 10.33
CA PRO A 216 -28.11 -23.54 10.49
C PRO A 216 -28.38 -23.10 11.93
N ASN A 217 -27.44 -23.35 12.84
CA ASN A 217 -27.33 -22.60 14.09
C ASN A 217 -26.42 -21.39 13.86
#